data_AF-A0A0L6JP73-F1
#
_entry.id   AF-A0A0L6JP73-F1
#
_cell.length_a   1.000
_cell.length_b   1.000
_cell.length_c   1.000
_cell.angle_alpha   90.00
_cell.angle_beta   90.00
_cell.angle_gamma   90.00
#
_symmetry.space_group_name_H-M   'P 1'
#
loop_
_entity.id
_entity.type
_entity.pdbx_description
1 polymer ?
#
loop_
_entity_poly.entity_id
_entity_poly.type
_entity_poly.pdbx_seq_one_letter_code
_entity_poly.pdbx_strand_id
1 'polypeptide(L)'
;MKKSVIILVVIIVTLLNFVLQTSAHEFAPGVPHRWNDVRYTYSGGMYHHYAYVLTNGSNLDSNWSGNYYNSINNWTNNSSLRAYVQNAAVGSSKVDYYTYTTWPSYWPSNVIARTLGYDANGNCWIDPVTGVTNTNCGVNITYASVNTNPNFGTISSDQKLYILTHELGHVLGLGHPSSTDVSIMHTGDFPSWNNWTLPQAHDRSDLIGFYP
;
A
#
# COMPACT_ATOMS: atom_id res chain seq x y z
N MET A 1 13.95 -9.55 -49.73
CA MET A 1 13.79 -8.34 -48.92
C MET A 1 12.49 -8.24 -48.08
N LYS A 2 11.46 -9.09 -48.25
CA LYS A 2 10.18 -8.91 -47.51
C LYS A 2 10.10 -9.59 -46.12
N LYS A 3 10.82 -10.70 -45.88
CA LYS A 3 10.75 -11.43 -44.59
C LYS A 3 11.66 -10.84 -43.50
N SER A 4 12.82 -10.31 -43.88
CA SER A 4 13.82 -9.75 -42.95
C SER A 4 13.35 -8.45 -42.28
N VAL A 5 12.55 -7.64 -42.97
CA VAL A 5 11.98 -6.38 -42.43
C VAL A 5 10.90 -6.66 -41.38
N ILE A 6 10.06 -7.68 -41.60
CA ILE A 6 9.00 -8.06 -40.65
C ILE A 6 9.59 -8.57 -39.33
N ILE A 7 10.65 -9.38 -39.40
CA ILE A 7 11.35 -9.90 -38.19
C ILE A 7 11.97 -8.74 -37.40
N LEU A 8 12.58 -7.76 -38.09
CA LEU A 8 13.18 -6.60 -37.42
C LEU A 8 12.12 -5.73 -36.71
N VAL A 9 10.96 -5.51 -37.33
CA VAL A 9 9.85 -4.76 -36.71
C VAL A 9 9.29 -5.50 -35.50
N VAL A 10 9.12 -6.83 -35.58
CA VAL A 10 8.65 -7.63 -34.44
C VAL A 10 9.64 -7.60 -33.28
N ILE A 11 10.95 -7.67 -33.55
CA ILE A 11 12.00 -7.57 -32.52
C ILE A 11 12.06 -6.18 -31.89
N ILE A 12 11.91 -5.11 -32.68
CA ILE A 12 11.88 -3.74 -32.16
C ILE A 12 10.63 -3.51 -31.30
N VAL A 13 9.47 -4.04 -31.70
CA VAL A 13 8.22 -3.95 -30.91
C VAL A 13 8.31 -4.77 -29.61
N THR A 14 8.96 -5.93 -29.61
CA THR A 14 9.17 -6.69 -28.36
C THR A 14 10.23 -6.07 -27.45
N LEU A 15 11.29 -5.45 -27.99
CA LEU A 15 12.31 -4.75 -27.21
C LEU A 15 11.83 -3.40 -26.64
N LEU A 16 10.85 -2.74 -27.29
CA LEU A 16 10.25 -1.50 -26.77
C LEU A 16 9.22 -1.72 -25.66
N ASN A 17 8.86 -2.97 -25.36
CA ASN A 17 8.01 -3.32 -24.21
C ASN A 17 8.81 -3.58 -22.91
N PHE A 18 10.13 -3.40 -22.93
CA PHE A 18 10.88 -3.17 -21.69
C PHE A 18 10.58 -1.75 -21.21
N VAL A 19 9.36 -1.56 -20.70
CA VAL A 19 9.00 -0.39 -19.91
C VAL A 19 10.06 -0.29 -18.83
N LEU A 20 10.88 0.76 -18.90
CA LEU A 20 11.76 1.14 -17.80
C LEU A 20 10.86 1.18 -16.58
N GLN A 21 11.06 0.24 -15.66
CA GLN A 21 10.34 0.19 -14.41
C GLN A 21 10.68 1.51 -13.71
N THR A 22 9.75 2.46 -13.74
CA THR A 22 9.82 3.68 -12.93
C THR A 22 10.04 3.19 -11.51
N SER A 23 11.06 3.71 -10.83
CA SER A 23 11.47 3.18 -9.53
C SER A 23 10.24 3.10 -8.65
N ALA A 24 9.90 1.89 -8.21
CA ALA A 24 8.71 1.71 -7.42
C ALA A 24 8.81 2.60 -6.19
N HIS A 25 7.77 3.40 -5.94
CA HIS A 25 7.83 4.43 -4.92
C HIS A 25 7.79 3.73 -3.56
N GLU A 26 8.89 3.83 -2.83
CA GLU A 26 9.04 3.24 -1.49
C GLU A 26 8.35 4.11 -0.46
N PHE A 27 7.67 3.50 0.52
CA PHE A 27 7.07 4.26 1.63
C PHE A 27 8.07 5.12 2.40
N ALA A 28 9.33 4.68 2.50
CA ALA A 28 10.43 5.59 2.79
C ALA A 28 11.50 5.50 1.69
N PRO A 29 11.84 6.63 1.06
CA PRO A 29 12.85 6.68 0.01
C PRO A 29 14.18 6.03 0.45
N GLY A 30 14.70 5.14 -0.39
CA GLY A 30 16.03 4.56 -0.24
C GLY A 30 16.10 3.29 0.64
N VAL A 31 14.99 2.84 1.22
CA VAL A 31 14.97 1.58 1.97
C VAL A 31 13.73 0.75 1.59
N PRO A 32 13.89 -0.49 1.07
CA PRO A 32 12.76 -1.30 0.61
C PRO A 32 12.15 -2.08 1.78
N HIS A 33 11.28 -1.45 2.57
CA HIS A 33 10.67 -2.18 3.68
C HIS A 33 9.50 -3.05 3.22
N ARG A 34 9.59 -4.36 3.51
CA ARG A 34 8.70 -5.38 2.96
C ARG A 34 8.28 -6.40 4.00
N TRP A 35 7.18 -7.06 3.70
CA TRP A 35 6.79 -8.28 4.39
C TRP A 35 7.67 -9.45 3.93
N ASN A 36 8.19 -10.20 4.89
CA ASN A 36 8.88 -11.47 4.61
C ASN A 36 7.92 -12.64 4.38
N ASP A 37 6.66 -12.53 4.82
CA ASP A 37 5.63 -13.55 4.59
C ASP A 37 5.09 -13.40 3.16
N VAL A 38 5.91 -13.83 2.21
CA VAL A 38 5.60 -13.89 0.79
C VAL A 38 5.20 -15.31 0.45
N ARG A 39 4.06 -15.44 -0.23
CA ARG A 39 3.51 -16.73 -0.67
C ARG A 39 3.40 -16.74 -2.19
N TYR A 40 3.16 -17.92 -2.76
CA TYR A 40 3.00 -18.09 -4.20
C TYR A 40 1.58 -18.54 -4.55
N THR A 41 1.08 -18.07 -5.69
CA THR A 41 -0.13 -18.59 -6.34
C THR A 41 0.17 -18.87 -7.81
N TYR A 42 -0.58 -19.80 -8.41
CA TYR A 42 -0.46 -20.14 -9.83
C TYR A 42 -1.72 -19.69 -10.57
N SER A 43 -1.56 -18.80 -11.55
CA SER A 43 -2.65 -18.29 -12.36
C SER A 43 -2.16 -18.01 -13.78
N GLY A 44 -2.98 -18.31 -14.80
CA GLY A 44 -2.66 -17.97 -16.18
C GLY A 44 -1.37 -18.58 -16.74
N GLY A 45 -0.86 -19.67 -16.15
CA GLY A 45 0.39 -20.30 -16.59
C GLY A 45 1.65 -19.79 -15.89
N MET A 46 1.54 -18.89 -14.91
CA MET A 46 2.67 -18.29 -14.21
C MET A 46 2.52 -18.36 -12.69
N TYR A 47 3.64 -18.44 -11.99
CA TYR A 47 3.71 -18.25 -10.54
C TYR A 47 3.78 -16.77 -10.20
N HIS A 48 3.03 -16.36 -9.21
CA HIS A 48 3.02 -15.00 -8.68
C HIS A 48 3.35 -15.03 -7.20
N HIS A 49 4.39 -14.28 -6.79
CA HIS A 49 4.61 -13.95 -5.39
C HIS A 49 3.65 -12.85 -4.94
N TYR A 50 3.13 -12.98 -3.71
CA TYR A 50 2.27 -11.98 -3.08
C TYR A 50 2.59 -11.83 -1.59
N ALA A 51 2.42 -10.61 -1.08
CA ALA A 51 2.44 -10.35 0.34
C ALA A 51 1.19 -10.92 1.01
N TYR A 52 1.37 -11.77 2.02
CA TYR A 52 0.27 -12.30 2.83
C TYR A 52 0.16 -11.52 4.15
N VAL A 53 -0.89 -10.70 4.25
CA VAL A 53 -1.05 -9.76 5.36
C VAL A 53 -2.34 -10.04 6.13
N LEU A 54 -2.19 -10.27 7.44
CA LEU A 54 -3.29 -10.47 8.36
C LEU A 54 -3.58 -9.15 9.06
N THR A 55 -4.79 -8.62 8.89
CA THR A 55 -5.20 -7.33 9.46
C THR A 55 -6.26 -7.52 10.53
N ASN A 56 -6.37 -6.60 11.48
CA ASN A 56 -7.49 -6.53 12.41
C ASN A 56 -8.05 -5.11 12.47
N GLY A 57 -9.38 -4.99 12.46
CA GLY A 57 -10.08 -3.72 12.53
C GLY A 57 -11.02 -3.58 13.73
N SER A 58 -10.92 -4.44 14.75
CA SER A 58 -11.86 -4.40 15.89
C SER A 58 -11.74 -3.14 16.74
N ASN A 59 -10.63 -2.43 16.58
CA ASN A 59 -10.25 -1.23 17.31
C ASN A 59 -10.51 0.06 16.50
N LEU A 60 -11.09 -0.05 15.30
CA LEU A 60 -11.58 1.10 14.55
C LEU A 60 -12.90 1.62 15.13
N ASP A 61 -13.04 2.93 15.19
CA ASP A 61 -14.30 3.58 15.51
C ASP A 61 -15.39 3.22 14.47
N SER A 62 -16.65 3.24 14.93
CA SER A 62 -17.80 2.86 14.10
C SER A 62 -17.96 3.74 12.85
N ASN A 63 -17.44 4.97 12.87
CA ASN A 63 -17.43 5.83 11.71
C ASN A 63 -16.51 5.33 10.58
N TRP A 64 -15.50 4.52 10.89
CA TRP A 64 -14.49 4.00 9.95
C TRP A 64 -14.69 2.53 9.59
N SER A 65 -15.15 1.72 10.55
CA SER A 65 -15.18 0.26 10.44
C SER A 65 -16.01 -0.26 9.27
N GLY A 66 -17.03 0.48 8.82
CA GLY A 66 -17.82 0.15 7.63
C GLY A 66 -17.00 0.09 6.33
N ASN A 67 -15.86 0.78 6.25
CA ASN A 67 -15.00 0.82 5.06
C ASN A 67 -13.78 -0.11 5.15
N TYR A 68 -13.51 -0.68 6.33
CA TYR A 68 -12.35 -1.54 6.58
C TYR A 68 -12.31 -2.76 5.64
N TYR A 69 -13.38 -3.55 5.57
CA TYR A 69 -13.41 -4.73 4.71
C TYR A 69 -13.32 -4.40 3.22
N ASN A 70 -13.89 -3.26 2.81
CA ASN A 70 -13.78 -2.80 1.41
C ASN A 70 -12.33 -2.43 1.07
N SER A 71 -11.58 -1.80 1.99
CA SER A 71 -10.16 -1.49 1.78
C SER A 71 -9.29 -2.75 1.62
N ILE A 72 -9.58 -3.81 2.40
CA ILE A 72 -8.95 -5.13 2.26
C ILE A 72 -9.26 -5.71 0.88
N ASN A 73 -10.55 -5.72 0.50
CA ASN A 73 -10.99 -6.25 -0.79
C ASN A 73 -10.38 -5.49 -1.97
N ASN A 74 -10.17 -4.18 -1.83
CA ASN A 74 -9.55 -3.37 -2.88
C ASN A 74 -8.15 -3.89 -3.21
N TRP A 75 -7.30 -4.14 -2.21
CA TRP A 75 -5.96 -4.70 -2.44
C TRP A 75 -5.98 -6.18 -2.85
N THR A 76 -6.79 -7.01 -2.19
CA THR A 76 -6.85 -8.44 -2.52
C THR A 76 -7.33 -8.68 -3.96
N ASN A 77 -8.29 -7.89 -4.45
CA ASN A 77 -8.88 -8.08 -5.77
C ASN A 77 -8.22 -7.24 -6.88
N ASN A 78 -7.56 -6.13 -6.54
CA ASN A 78 -7.03 -5.19 -7.53
C ASN A 78 -5.50 -4.96 -7.41
N SER A 79 -4.75 -5.91 -6.83
CA SER A 79 -3.27 -5.83 -6.74
C SER A 79 -2.52 -6.58 -7.85
N SER A 80 -3.20 -7.07 -8.90
CA SER A 80 -2.60 -8.02 -9.87
C SER A 80 -2.00 -9.27 -9.20
N LEU A 81 -2.70 -9.81 -8.19
CA LEU A 81 -2.27 -10.97 -7.41
C LEU A 81 -0.96 -10.75 -6.65
N ARG A 82 -0.65 -9.52 -6.23
CA ARG A 82 0.57 -9.17 -5.45
C ARG A 82 0.34 -8.91 -3.98
N ALA A 83 -0.91 -8.75 -3.57
CA ALA A 83 -1.30 -8.65 -2.18
C ALA A 83 -2.48 -9.58 -1.91
N TYR A 84 -2.38 -10.34 -0.83
CA TYR A 84 -3.50 -11.06 -0.25
C TYR A 84 -3.66 -10.58 1.19
N VAL A 85 -4.68 -9.76 1.40
CA VAL A 85 -4.99 -9.17 2.69
C VAL A 85 -6.25 -9.83 3.23
N GLN A 86 -6.23 -10.25 4.49
CA GLN A 86 -7.40 -10.84 5.14
C GLN A 86 -7.56 -10.35 6.57
N ASN A 87 -8.80 -10.27 7.03
CA ASN A 87 -9.09 -10.02 8.42
C ASN A 87 -8.71 -11.22 9.30
N ALA A 88 -8.18 -10.94 10.48
CA ALA A 88 -7.76 -11.90 11.49
C ALA A 88 -8.14 -11.40 12.90
N ALA A 89 -8.08 -12.29 13.88
CA ALA A 89 -8.22 -11.89 15.28
C ALA A 89 -6.97 -11.14 15.75
N VAL A 90 -7.09 -10.30 16.79
CA VAL A 90 -5.99 -9.48 17.33
C VAL A 90 -4.73 -10.30 17.65
N GLY A 91 -4.87 -11.53 18.14
CA GLY A 91 -3.73 -12.40 18.45
C GLY A 91 -3.01 -13.00 17.24
N SER A 92 -3.55 -12.84 16.04
CA SER A 92 -2.98 -13.37 14.79
C SER A 92 -2.81 -12.31 13.70
N SER A 93 -3.28 -11.09 13.89
CA SER A 93 -2.99 -9.98 12.99
C SER A 93 -1.51 -9.58 13.06
N LYS A 94 -1.01 -9.11 11.92
CA LYS A 94 0.26 -8.41 11.78
C LYS A 94 0.05 -6.91 11.58
N VAL A 95 -1.19 -6.51 11.32
CA VAL A 95 -1.57 -5.13 11.06
C VAL A 95 -2.81 -4.81 11.85
N ASP A 96 -2.75 -3.80 12.70
CA ASP A 96 -3.94 -3.36 13.45
C ASP A 96 -4.39 -1.99 12.99
N TYR A 97 -5.69 -1.88 12.76
CA TYR A 97 -6.35 -0.62 12.52
C TYR A 97 -6.95 -0.12 13.82
N TYR A 98 -6.71 1.15 14.13
CA TYR A 98 -7.18 1.78 15.35
C TYR A 98 -7.64 3.21 15.10
N THR A 99 -8.68 3.64 15.80
CA THR A 99 -9.03 5.06 15.91
C THR A 99 -8.67 5.54 17.31
N TYR A 100 -7.78 6.53 17.39
CA TYR A 100 -7.44 7.13 18.68
C TYR A 100 -8.66 7.78 19.32
N THR A 101 -8.83 7.60 20.64
CA THR A 101 -9.81 8.41 21.40
C THR A 101 -9.41 9.89 21.41
N THR A 102 -8.12 10.16 21.45
CA THR A 102 -7.56 11.51 21.34
C THR A 102 -6.33 11.45 20.44
N TRP A 103 -6.33 12.24 19.37
CA TRP A 103 -5.19 12.30 18.46
C TRP A 103 -3.94 12.77 19.22
N PRO A 104 -2.80 12.07 19.14
CA PRO A 104 -1.59 12.48 19.84
C PRO A 104 -1.18 13.92 19.49
N SER A 105 -0.91 14.74 20.50
CA SER A 105 -0.64 16.18 20.31
C SER A 105 0.66 16.47 19.54
N TYR A 106 1.58 15.51 19.50
CA TYR A 106 2.81 15.59 18.70
C TYR A 106 2.61 15.13 17.25
N TRP A 107 1.43 14.63 16.88
CA TRP A 107 1.08 14.38 15.49
C TRP A 107 0.41 15.60 14.88
N PRO A 108 0.65 15.90 13.59
CA PRO A 108 -0.01 17.03 12.94
C PRO A 108 -1.54 16.86 12.99
N SER A 109 -2.24 17.90 13.43
CA SER A 109 -3.69 17.84 13.66
C SER A 109 -4.51 17.73 12.36
N ASN A 110 -3.92 18.08 11.22
CA ASN A 110 -4.52 18.01 9.89
C ASN A 110 -4.33 16.65 9.20
N VAL A 111 -3.62 15.70 9.81
CA VAL A 111 -3.44 14.35 9.28
C VAL A 111 -4.69 13.52 9.57
N ILE A 112 -5.26 12.92 8.53
CA ILE A 112 -6.51 12.15 8.62
C ILE A 112 -6.27 10.73 9.13
N ALA A 113 -5.22 10.08 8.61
CA ALA A 113 -4.76 8.78 9.07
C ALA A 113 -3.24 8.67 8.91
N ARG A 114 -2.65 7.67 9.56
CA ARG A 114 -1.22 7.42 9.51
C ARG A 114 -0.88 5.94 9.67
N THR A 115 -0.04 5.44 8.78
CA THR A 115 0.58 4.12 8.88
C THR A 115 1.93 4.20 9.59
N LEU A 116 2.18 3.25 10.49
CA LEU A 116 3.49 3.04 11.13
C LEU A 116 3.88 1.58 10.94
N GLY A 117 5.02 1.33 10.31
CA GLY A 117 5.62 -0.01 10.20
C GLY A 117 6.68 -0.23 11.28
N TYR A 118 6.83 -1.47 11.72
CA TYR A 118 7.78 -1.89 12.75
C TYR A 118 8.53 -3.15 12.33
N ASP A 119 9.83 -3.18 12.61
CA ASP A 119 10.67 -4.36 12.44
C ASP A 119 10.56 -5.33 13.62
N ALA A 120 11.28 -6.46 13.52
CA ALA A 120 11.31 -7.50 14.55
C ALA A 120 11.86 -7.04 15.91
N ASN A 121 12.59 -5.92 15.95
CA ASN A 121 13.15 -5.33 17.17
C ASN A 121 12.22 -4.24 17.74
N GLY A 122 11.08 -3.97 17.10
CA GLY A 122 10.15 -2.91 17.49
C GLY A 122 10.60 -1.51 17.05
N ASN A 123 11.61 -1.39 16.18
CA ASN A 123 11.98 -0.09 15.63
C ASN A 123 10.90 0.35 14.65
N CYS A 124 10.35 1.54 14.86
CA CYS A 124 9.40 2.14 13.93
C CYS A 124 10.15 2.74 12.73
N TRP A 125 9.57 2.60 11.54
CA TRP A 125 10.15 3.05 10.29
C TRP A 125 10.20 4.57 10.14
N ILE A 126 9.16 5.26 10.59
CA ILE A 126 9.12 6.72 10.66
C ILE A 126 8.99 7.09 12.12
N ASP A 127 9.85 7.99 12.58
CA ASP A 127 9.70 8.55 13.92
C ASP A 127 8.31 9.21 14.02
N PRO A 128 7.44 8.73 14.93
CA PRO A 128 6.09 9.22 15.02
C PRO A 128 6.04 10.69 15.46
N VAL A 129 7.06 11.20 16.15
CA VAL A 129 7.16 12.58 16.63
C VAL A 129 7.74 13.49 15.55
N THR A 130 8.88 13.13 14.97
CA THR A 130 9.61 14.01 14.05
C THR A 130 9.20 13.83 12.58
N GLY A 131 8.58 12.70 12.24
CA GLY A 131 8.25 12.35 10.85
C GLY A 131 9.46 11.95 10.01
N VAL A 132 10.65 11.83 10.61
CA VAL A 132 11.89 11.47 9.92
C VAL A 132 11.99 9.95 9.79
N THR A 133 12.44 9.46 8.63
CA THR A 133 12.76 8.06 8.42
C THR A 133 13.82 7.59 9.40
N ASN A 134 13.53 6.52 10.13
CA ASN A 134 14.45 5.89 11.07
C ASN A 134 15.32 4.86 10.34
N THR A 135 16.60 5.19 10.15
CA THR A 135 17.58 4.32 9.49
C THR A 135 17.95 3.07 10.31
N ASN A 136 17.58 3.02 11.60
CA ASN A 136 17.79 1.84 12.44
C ASN A 136 16.67 0.79 12.28
N CYS A 137 15.56 1.15 11.62
CA CYS A 137 14.51 0.19 11.31
C CYS A 137 15.00 -0.77 10.22
N GLY A 138 14.92 -2.07 10.49
CA GLY A 138 15.23 -3.10 9.50
C GLY A 138 14.26 -3.06 8.32
N VAL A 139 14.72 -3.60 7.18
CA VAL A 139 13.93 -3.74 5.94
C VAL A 139 12.73 -4.70 6.08
N ASN A 140 12.73 -5.56 7.10
CA ASN A 140 11.70 -6.57 7.28
C ASN A 140 10.63 -6.07 8.23
N ILE A 141 9.44 -5.81 7.71
CA ILE A 141 8.26 -5.43 8.49
C ILE A 141 7.69 -6.69 9.14
N THR A 142 7.50 -6.64 10.45
CA THR A 142 6.83 -7.70 11.22
C THR A 142 5.49 -7.27 11.78
N TYR A 143 5.30 -5.97 11.96
CA TYR A 143 4.06 -5.38 12.44
C TYR A 143 3.81 -4.02 11.79
N ALA A 144 2.55 -3.66 11.59
CA ALA A 144 2.17 -2.29 11.25
C ALA A 144 0.90 -1.85 11.98
N SER A 145 0.74 -0.55 12.15
CA SER A 145 -0.50 0.05 12.66
C SER A 145 -1.03 1.08 11.68
N VAL A 146 -2.33 1.03 11.39
CA VAL A 146 -3.05 2.07 10.65
C VAL A 146 -3.91 2.84 11.63
N ASN A 147 -3.57 4.11 11.83
CA ASN A 147 -4.13 4.95 12.87
C ASN A 147 -5.01 6.03 12.24
N THR A 148 -6.29 6.08 12.60
CA THR A 148 -7.23 7.10 12.11
C THR A 148 -7.44 8.20 13.15
N ASN A 149 -7.53 9.43 12.68
CA ASN A 149 -7.74 10.61 13.52
C ASN A 149 -9.24 10.78 13.83
N PRO A 150 -9.64 10.80 15.12
CA PRO A 150 -11.05 10.91 15.50
C PRO A 150 -11.71 12.20 15.00
N ASN A 151 -10.94 13.28 14.78
CA ASN A 151 -11.45 14.57 14.31
C ASN A 151 -12.04 14.51 12.89
N PHE A 152 -11.73 13.44 12.13
CA PHE A 152 -12.18 13.24 10.76
C PHE A 152 -13.25 12.13 10.64
N GLY A 153 -13.91 11.77 11.74
CA GLY A 153 -14.98 10.78 11.74
C GLY A 153 -16.20 11.13 10.86
N THR A 154 -16.37 12.40 10.48
CA THR A 154 -17.54 12.91 9.74
C THR A 154 -17.33 13.00 8.23
N ILE A 155 -16.13 12.70 7.70
CA ILE A 155 -15.89 12.68 6.25
C ILE A 155 -16.70 11.57 5.56
N SER A 156 -16.87 11.67 4.24
CA SER A 156 -17.73 10.75 3.49
C SER A 156 -17.23 9.31 3.51
N SER A 157 -18.12 8.35 3.26
CA SER A 157 -17.74 6.93 3.22
C SER A 157 -16.67 6.63 2.18
N ASP A 158 -16.78 7.22 0.99
CA ASP A 158 -15.80 7.04 -0.08
C ASP A 158 -14.43 7.62 0.28
N GLN A 159 -14.40 8.78 0.96
CA GLN A 159 -13.17 9.37 1.48
C GLN A 159 -12.50 8.45 2.51
N LYS A 160 -13.28 7.86 3.42
CA LYS A 160 -12.74 6.89 4.40
C LYS A 160 -12.23 5.63 3.71
N LEU A 161 -12.95 5.11 2.72
CA LEU A 161 -12.50 3.96 1.93
C LEU A 161 -11.19 4.25 1.21
N TYR A 162 -11.08 5.43 0.57
CA TYR A 162 -9.84 5.89 -0.05
C TYR A 162 -8.70 5.90 0.96
N ILE A 163 -8.89 6.56 2.10
CA ILE A 163 -7.85 6.70 3.13
C ILE A 163 -7.44 5.33 3.66
N LEU A 164 -8.37 4.45 4.04
CA LEU A 164 -8.02 3.12 4.54
C LEU A 164 -7.31 2.26 3.48
N THR A 165 -7.68 2.42 2.20
CA THR A 165 -7.00 1.74 1.08
C THR A 165 -5.61 2.31 0.87
N HIS A 166 -5.43 3.64 0.93
CA HIS A 166 -4.15 4.33 0.85
C HIS A 166 -3.21 3.85 1.97
N GLU A 167 -3.65 3.89 3.22
CA GLU A 167 -2.85 3.44 4.37
C GLU A 167 -2.50 1.95 4.26
N LEU A 168 -3.40 1.09 3.76
CA LEU A 168 -3.06 -0.31 3.48
C LEU A 168 -2.00 -0.45 2.36
N GLY A 169 -1.95 0.48 1.41
CA GLY A 169 -0.87 0.54 0.42
C GLY A 169 0.49 0.80 1.08
N HIS A 170 0.54 1.70 2.05
CA HIS A 170 1.74 1.94 2.87
C HIS A 170 2.17 0.69 3.64
N VAL A 171 1.20 -0.02 4.23
CA VAL A 171 1.43 -1.32 4.86
C VAL A 171 2.07 -2.32 3.89
N LEU A 172 1.68 -2.30 2.61
CA LEU A 172 2.24 -3.18 1.57
C LEU A 172 3.62 -2.71 1.04
N GLY A 173 4.11 -1.56 1.49
CA GLY A 173 5.42 -0.99 1.16
C GLY A 173 5.38 0.18 0.17
N LEU A 174 4.20 0.55 -0.34
CA LEU A 174 4.06 1.62 -1.34
C LEU A 174 4.21 3.00 -0.71
N GLY A 175 4.99 3.85 -1.33
CA GLY A 175 5.12 5.26 -1.01
C GLY A 175 4.24 6.15 -1.87
N HIS A 176 4.38 7.44 -1.64
CA HIS A 176 3.69 8.46 -2.42
C HIS A 176 4.37 8.61 -3.79
N PRO A 177 3.60 8.61 -4.89
CA PRO A 177 4.14 8.72 -6.24
C PRO A 177 4.45 10.19 -6.58
N SER A 178 4.89 10.44 -7.81
CA SER A 178 4.97 11.80 -8.32
C SER A 178 3.57 12.41 -8.47
N SER A 179 3.47 13.75 -8.41
CA SER A 179 2.19 14.48 -8.49
C SER A 179 1.40 14.23 -9.78
N THR A 180 2.03 13.68 -10.82
CA THR A 180 1.42 13.44 -12.14
C THR A 180 0.88 12.03 -12.34
N ASP A 181 1.20 11.09 -11.45
CA ASP A 181 0.75 9.71 -11.59
C ASP A 181 -0.74 9.57 -11.24
N VAL A 182 -1.42 8.54 -11.75
CA VAL A 182 -2.78 8.19 -11.28
C VAL A 182 -2.62 7.04 -10.30
N SER A 183 -2.87 7.31 -9.01
CA SER A 183 -2.51 6.40 -7.92
C SER A 183 -3.40 6.58 -6.69
N ILE A 184 -3.72 5.48 -6.01
CA ILE A 184 -4.36 5.52 -4.69
C ILE A 184 -3.45 6.15 -3.63
N MET A 185 -2.14 6.14 -3.86
CA MET A 185 -1.09 6.59 -2.96
C MET A 185 -0.82 8.10 -3.04
N HIS A 186 -1.68 8.89 -3.69
CA HIS A 186 -1.55 10.34 -3.66
C HIS A 186 -1.83 10.94 -2.28
N THR A 187 -1.11 12.00 -1.94
CA THR A 187 -1.38 12.83 -0.75
C THR A 187 -2.09 14.12 -1.12
N GLY A 188 -2.87 14.65 -0.18
CA GLY A 188 -3.49 15.97 -0.30
C GLY A 188 -4.96 15.86 -0.65
N ASP A 189 -5.38 16.52 -1.74
CA ASP A 189 -6.78 16.58 -2.13
C ASP A 189 -7.31 15.23 -2.63
N PHE A 190 -8.60 15.00 -2.38
CA PHE A 190 -9.25 13.80 -2.88
C PHE A 190 -9.31 13.81 -4.41
N PRO A 191 -8.94 12.69 -5.08
CA PRO A 191 -8.93 12.66 -6.52
C PRO A 191 -10.31 12.84 -7.16
N SER A 192 -10.34 13.39 -8.37
CA SER A 192 -11.57 13.58 -9.16
C SER A 192 -11.76 12.53 -10.27
N TRP A 193 -10.87 11.54 -10.39
CA TRP A 193 -10.96 10.50 -11.41
C TRP A 193 -11.84 9.32 -10.98
N ASN A 194 -12.28 8.50 -11.93
CA ASN A 194 -13.11 7.33 -11.66
C ASN A 194 -12.35 6.25 -10.87
N ASN A 195 -13.06 5.54 -9.98
CA ASN A 195 -12.49 4.45 -9.18
C ASN A 195 -11.28 4.87 -8.34
N TRP A 196 -11.27 6.12 -7.88
CA TRP A 196 -10.17 6.68 -7.09
C TRP A 196 -9.93 5.98 -5.75
N THR A 197 -10.87 5.15 -5.27
CA THR A 197 -10.74 4.32 -4.07
C THR A 197 -10.01 2.99 -4.30
N LEU A 198 -9.65 2.64 -5.54
CA LEU A 198 -8.97 1.40 -5.90
C LEU A 198 -7.48 1.60 -6.19
N PRO A 199 -6.61 0.59 -5.98
CA PRO A 199 -5.27 0.56 -6.53
C PRO A 199 -5.26 0.73 -8.06
N GLN A 200 -4.40 1.63 -8.54
CA GLN A 200 -4.27 1.98 -9.95
C GLN A 200 -3.15 1.19 -10.63
N ALA A 201 -2.99 1.37 -11.94
CA ALA A 201 -1.97 0.64 -12.71
C ALA A 201 -0.55 0.89 -12.20
N HIS A 202 -0.25 2.14 -11.81
CA HIS A 202 1.02 2.51 -11.19
C HIS A 202 1.26 1.70 -9.90
N ASP A 203 0.30 1.68 -8.98
CA ASP A 203 0.42 0.99 -7.70
C ASP A 203 0.65 -0.52 -7.87
N ARG A 204 -0.02 -1.14 -8.84
CA ARG A 204 0.17 -2.56 -9.17
C ARG A 204 1.55 -2.83 -9.76
N SER A 205 2.07 -1.92 -10.58
CA SER A 205 3.42 -2.01 -11.15
C SER A 205 4.48 -2.01 -10.05
N ASP A 206 4.31 -1.13 -9.06
CA ASP A 206 5.21 -1.05 -7.91
C ASP A 206 5.18 -2.34 -7.08
N LEU A 207 3.99 -2.88 -6.79
CA LEU A 207 3.86 -4.18 -6.11
C LEU A 207 4.46 -5.35 -6.89
N ILE A 208 4.41 -5.34 -8.23
CA ILE A 208 5.09 -6.33 -9.06
C ILE A 208 6.61 -6.24 -8.88
N GLY A 209 7.15 -5.02 -8.75
CA GLY A 209 8.57 -4.84 -8.45
C GLY A 209 8.96 -5.30 -7.04
N PHE A 210 8.04 -5.15 -6.08
CA PHE A 210 8.26 -5.51 -4.69
C PHE A 210 8.15 -7.02 -4.43
N TYR A 211 7.22 -7.67 -5.11
CA TYR A 211 6.89 -9.08 -4.95
C TYR A 211 6.91 -9.77 -6.33
N PRO A 212 8.09 -9.86 -6.98
CA PRO A 212 8.22 -10.34 -8.37
C PRO A 212 7.72 -11.77 -8.54
#